data_AF-A0A8H6A389-F1
#
_entry.id   AF-A0A8H6A389-F1
#
_cell.length_a   1.000
_cell.length_b   1.000
_cell.length_c   1.000
_cell.angle_alpha   90.00
_cell.angle_beta   90.00
_cell.angle_gamma   90.00
#
_symmetry.space_group_name_H-M   'P 1'
#
loop_
_entity.id
_entity.type
_entity.pdbx_description
1 polymer ?
#
loop_
_entity_poly.entity_id
_entity_poly.type
_entity_poly.pdbx_seq_one_letter_code
_entity_poly.pdbx_strand_id
1 'polypeptide(L)'
;MSGRIRSMRRALYDGLVQLGAPGTWDHLIRQSGMFGFLGPSPTVVQKLKDEYHIYMAGNSRIPIAGLNPSNVEYVARSIAECLNESQS
;
A
#
# COMPACT_ATOMS: atom_id res chain seq x y z
N MET A 1 16.38 3.70 -14.00
CA MET A 1 15.69 4.15 -12.76
C MET A 1 14.26 3.61 -12.58
N SER A 2 13.52 3.24 -13.62
CA SER A 2 12.12 2.75 -13.51
C SER A 2 11.96 1.33 -12.95
N GLY A 3 12.99 0.47 -13.08
CA GLY A 3 12.92 -0.94 -12.65
C GLY A 3 12.63 -1.12 -11.16
N ARG A 4 13.33 -0.37 -10.29
CA ARG A 4 13.14 -0.45 -8.83
C ARG A 4 11.70 -0.14 -8.42
N ILE A 5 11.12 0.93 -8.95
CA ILE A 5 9.73 1.33 -8.65
C ILE A 5 8.75 0.25 -9.11
N ARG A 6 8.98 -0.34 -10.29
CA ARG A 6 8.16 -1.44 -10.80
C ARG A 6 8.25 -2.69 -9.93
N SER A 7 9.45 -3.03 -9.47
CA SER A 7 9.66 -4.14 -8.54
C SER A 7 8.98 -3.91 -7.20
N MET A 8 9.09 -2.70 -6.62
CA MET A 8 8.44 -2.38 -5.34
C MET A 8 6.92 -2.35 -5.45
N ARG A 9 6.39 -1.84 -6.56
CA ARG A 9 4.96 -1.90 -6.89
C ARG A 9 4.46 -3.34 -6.98
N ARG A 10 5.24 -4.22 -7.62
CA ARG A 10 4.91 -5.64 -7.72
C ARG A 10 4.97 -6.32 -6.34
N ALA A 11 6.00 -6.06 -5.55
CA ALA A 11 6.13 -6.60 -4.20
C ALA A 11 4.98 -6.15 -3.28
N LEU A 12 4.57 -4.88 -3.36
CA LEU A 12 3.41 -4.38 -2.61
C LEU A 12 2.13 -5.09 -3.04
N TYR A 13 1.89 -5.24 -4.35
CA TYR A 13 0.73 -5.96 -4.89
C TYR A 13 0.73 -7.42 -4.43
N ASP A 14 1.85 -8.13 -4.59
CA ASP A 14 1.95 -9.54 -4.22
C ASP A 14 1.72 -9.72 -2.71
N GLY A 15 2.27 -8.83 -1.86
CA GLY A 15 2.01 -8.84 -0.42
C GLY A 15 0.54 -8.65 -0.08
N LEU A 16 -0.13 -7.66 -0.68
CA LEU A 16 -1.55 -7.40 -0.44
C LEU A 16 -2.44 -8.58 -0.87
N VAL A 17 -2.12 -9.21 -2.00
CA VAL A 17 -2.85 -10.40 -2.50
C VAL A 17 -2.60 -11.60 -1.59
N GLN A 18 -1.37 -11.84 -1.17
CA GLN A 18 -1.02 -12.94 -0.25
C GLN A 18 -1.69 -12.81 1.11
N LEU A 19 -1.81 -11.59 1.61
CA LEU A 19 -2.46 -11.28 2.89
C LEU A 19 -4.00 -11.27 2.80
N GLY A 20 -4.57 -11.45 1.60
CA GLY A 20 -6.02 -11.43 1.39
C GLY A 20 -6.65 -10.07 1.67
N ALA A 21 -5.92 -8.97 1.44
CA ALA A 21 -6.43 -7.63 1.72
C ALA A 21 -7.70 -7.33 0.89
N PRO A 22 -8.79 -6.88 1.50
CA PRO A 22 -10.08 -6.72 0.83
C PRO A 22 -10.01 -5.58 -0.19
N GLY A 23 -10.41 -5.87 -1.43
CA GLY A 23 -10.38 -4.94 -2.55
C GLY A 23 -9.62 -5.48 -3.77
N THR A 24 -9.66 -4.72 -4.87
CA THR A 24 -8.94 -5.06 -6.11
C THR A 24 -7.66 -4.25 -6.24
N TRP A 25 -6.51 -4.91 -6.28
CA TRP A 25 -5.19 -4.27 -6.29
C TRP A 25 -4.56 -4.13 -7.69
N ASP A 26 -5.24 -4.58 -8.75
CA ASP A 26 -4.70 -4.60 -10.12
C ASP A 26 -4.30 -3.21 -10.66
N HIS A 27 -4.92 -2.16 -10.13
CA HIS A 27 -4.58 -0.79 -10.46
C HIS A 27 -3.14 -0.44 -10.04
N LEU A 28 -2.61 -1.05 -8.98
CA LEU A 28 -1.23 -0.85 -8.57
C LEU A 28 -0.28 -1.28 -9.68
N ILE A 29 -0.45 -2.45 -10.30
CA ILE A 29 0.47 -2.92 -11.35
C ILE A 29 0.24 -2.26 -12.73
N ARG A 30 -0.98 -1.77 -12.99
CA ARG A 30 -1.32 -1.09 -14.25
C ARG A 30 -0.83 0.35 -14.32
N GLN A 31 -0.71 1.02 -13.17
CA GLN A 31 -0.25 2.40 -13.10
C GLN A 31 1.27 2.51 -13.23
N SER A 32 1.72 3.56 -13.91
CA SER A 32 3.14 3.93 -14.04
C SER A 32 3.42 5.25 -13.32
N GLY A 33 4.57 5.33 -12.65
CA GLY A 33 4.99 6.54 -11.92
C GLY A 33 5.39 6.27 -10.47
N MET A 34 5.78 7.35 -9.78
CA MET A 34 6.31 7.30 -8.41
C MET A 34 5.25 7.09 -7.33
N PHE A 35 3.98 7.22 -7.69
CA PHE A 35 2.85 7.13 -6.77
C PHE A 35 1.92 5.96 -7.14
N GLY A 36 1.31 5.36 -6.13
CA GLY A 36 0.20 4.42 -6.28
C GLY A 36 -1.04 5.00 -5.60
N PHE A 37 -2.20 4.67 -6.12
CA PHE A 37 -3.45 4.86 -5.39
C PHE A 37 -3.79 3.54 -4.70
N LEU A 38 -4.22 3.56 -3.44
CA LEU A 38 -4.65 2.36 -2.72
C LEU A 38 -6.17 2.29 -2.58
N GLY A 39 -6.86 3.44 -2.64
CA GLY A 39 -8.30 3.52 -2.43
C GLY A 39 -8.89 3.34 -1.01
N PRO A 40 -8.15 3.18 0.13
CA PRO A 40 -8.78 3.14 1.45
C PRO A 40 -9.51 4.43 1.80
N SER A 41 -10.40 4.34 2.79
CA SER A 41 -11.02 5.52 3.42
C SER A 41 -9.98 6.37 4.18
N PRO A 42 -10.26 7.66 4.41
CA PRO A 42 -9.39 8.52 5.23
C PRO A 42 -9.14 7.98 6.65
N THR A 43 -10.08 7.20 7.20
CA THR A 43 -9.94 6.57 8.52
C THR A 43 -8.81 5.54 8.55
N VAL A 44 -8.72 4.68 7.54
CA VAL A 44 -7.62 3.73 7.37
C VAL A 44 -6.29 4.46 7.22
N VAL A 45 -6.25 5.57 6.48
CA VAL A 45 -5.04 6.38 6.31
C VAL A 45 -4.54 6.96 7.64
N GLN A 46 -5.44 7.46 8.49
CA GLN A 46 -5.05 7.92 9.83
C GLN A 46 -4.56 6.77 10.70
N LYS A 47 -5.23 5.61 10.69
CA LYS A 47 -4.80 4.45 11.46
C LYS A 47 -3.41 3.96 11.06
N LEU A 48 -3.13 3.89 9.76
CA LEU A 48 -1.79 3.54 9.25
C LEU A 48 -0.72 4.52 9.71
N LYS A 49 -1.07 5.80 9.85
CA LYS A 49 -0.16 6.83 10.35
C LYS A 49 0.05 6.72 11.87
N ASP A 50 -1.01 6.54 12.64
CA ASP A 50 -0.96 6.61 14.11
C ASP A 50 -0.43 5.31 14.73
N GLU A 51 -0.81 4.15 14.19
CA GLU A 51 -0.41 2.83 14.73
C GLU A 51 0.85 2.28 14.08
N TYR A 52 1.00 2.45 12.76
CA TYR A 52 2.07 1.81 11.99
C TYR A 52 3.16 2.79 11.52
N HIS A 53 2.98 4.08 11.79
CA HIS A 53 3.87 5.17 11.37
C HIS A 53 4.08 5.23 9.84
N ILE A 54 3.06 4.84 9.08
CA ILE A 54 3.07 4.88 7.61
C ILE A 54 2.37 6.15 7.15
N TYR A 55 3.16 7.09 6.63
CA TYR A 55 2.67 8.38 6.16
C TYR A 55 2.34 8.32 4.67
N MET A 56 1.08 8.56 4.33
CA MET A 56 0.58 8.69 2.95
C MET A 56 -0.34 9.89 2.81
N ALA A 57 -0.66 10.27 1.57
CA ALA A 57 -1.58 11.38 1.34
C ALA A 57 -3.00 11.00 1.78
N GLY A 58 -3.75 11.94 2.33
CA GLY A 58 -5.12 11.72 2.83
C GLY A 58 -6.14 11.31 1.75
N ASN A 59 -5.78 11.43 0.48
CA ASN A 59 -6.53 10.88 -0.65
C ASN A 59 -6.08 9.46 -1.02
N SER A 60 -5.41 8.74 -0.12
CA SER A 60 -5.00 7.35 -0.31
C SER A 60 -3.92 7.13 -1.38
N ARG A 61 -3.15 8.19 -1.67
CA ARG A 61 -1.98 8.13 -2.56
C ARG A 61 -0.71 7.81 -1.76
N ILE A 62 -0.08 6.67 -2.10
CA ILE A 62 1.15 6.19 -1.46
C ILE A 62 2.39 6.48 -2.35
N PRO A 63 3.50 6.98 -1.78
CA PRO A 63 4.76 7.15 -2.52
C PRO A 63 5.51 5.81 -2.65
N ILE A 64 5.36 5.13 -3.80
CA ILE A 64 6.07 3.86 -4.10
C ILE A 64 7.59 4.06 -4.11
N ALA A 65 8.06 5.25 -4.42
CA ALA A 65 9.49 5.58 -4.40
C ALA A 65 10.14 5.42 -3.00
N GLY A 66 9.36 5.57 -1.92
CA GLY A 66 9.81 5.37 -0.54
C GLY A 66 9.85 3.91 -0.09
N LEU A 67 9.29 3.00 -0.90
CA LEU A 67 9.32 1.58 -0.63
C LEU A 67 10.68 0.98 -1.01
N ASN A 68 11.08 -0.03 -0.24
CA ASN A 68 12.28 -0.82 -0.43
C ASN A 68 12.00 -2.28 0.00
N PRO A 69 12.86 -3.23 -0.40
CA PRO A 69 12.64 -4.64 -0.07
C PRO A 69 12.52 -4.93 1.42
N SER A 70 13.13 -4.10 2.28
CA SER A 70 13.09 -4.28 3.73
C SER A 70 11.82 -3.76 4.40
N ASN A 71 11.06 -2.86 3.77
CA ASN A 71 9.85 -2.27 4.37
C ASN A 71 8.55 -2.59 3.62
N VAL A 72 8.62 -3.04 2.36
CA VAL A 72 7.45 -3.26 1.52
C VAL A 72 6.50 -4.31 2.11
N GLU A 73 7.04 -5.35 2.73
CA GLU A 73 6.28 -6.39 3.39
C GLU A 73 5.55 -5.87 4.63
N TYR A 74 6.25 -5.08 5.47
CA TYR A 74 5.64 -4.41 6.62
C TYR A 74 4.49 -3.50 6.20
N VAL A 75 4.71 -2.66 5.17
CA VAL A 75 3.69 -1.76 4.65
C VAL A 75 2.48 -2.53 4.10
N ALA A 76 2.70 -3.61 3.34
CA ALA A 76 1.62 -4.44 2.82
C ALA A 76 0.78 -5.06 3.94
N ARG A 77 1.45 -5.57 4.99
CA ARG A 77 0.80 -6.15 6.18
C ARG A 77 -0.04 -5.13 6.93
N SER A 78 0.51 -3.98 7.25
CA SER A 78 -0.21 -2.92 7.95
C SER A 78 -1.45 -2.46 7.17
N ILE A 79 -1.33 -2.32 5.85
CA ILE A 79 -2.48 -1.95 4.98
C ILE A 79 -3.55 -3.03 5.03
N ALA A 80 -3.18 -4.31 4.86
CA ALA A 80 -4.14 -5.41 4.90
C ALA A 80 -4.88 -5.49 6.24
N GLU A 81 -4.15 -5.36 7.35
CA GLU A 81 -4.68 -5.39 8.72
C GLU A 81 -5.68 -4.24 8.96
N CYS A 82 -5.28 -3.00 8.64
CA CYS A 82 -6.16 -1.83 8.78
C CYS A 82 -7.45 -1.95 7.93
N LEU A 83 -7.35 -2.57 6.75
CA LEU A 83 -8.49 -2.77 5.86
C LEU A 83 -9.45 -3.86 6.36
N ASN A 84 -8.93 -4.96 6.90
CA ASN A 84 -9.74 -6.04 7.47
C ASN A 84 -10.51 -5.58 8.70
N GLU A 85 -9.86 -4.82 9.58
CA GLU A 85 -10.51 -4.29 10.79
C GLU A 85 -11.59 -3.25 10.47
N SER A 86 -11.45 -2.49 9.39
CA SER A 86 -12.46 -1.50 8.99
C SER A 86 -13.75 -2.12 8.40
N GLN A 87 -13.77 -3.43 8.14
CA GLN A 87 -14.95 -4.16 7.67
C GLN A 87 -15.62 -5.01 8.75
N SER A 88 -15.14 -4.96 10.01
CA SER A 88 -15.73 -5.65 11.16
C SER A 88 -16.70 -4.77 11.94
#